data_AF-A0A1G0GIW1-F1
#
_entry.id   AF-A0A1G0GIW1-F1
#
_cell.length_a   1.000
_cell.length_b   1.000
_cell.length_c   1.000
_cell.angle_alpha   90.00
_cell.angle_beta   90.00
_cell.angle_gamma   90.00
#
_symmetry.space_group_name_H-M   'P 1'
#
loop_
_entity.id
_entity.type
_entity.pdbx_description
1 polymer ?
#
loop_
_entity_poly.entity_id
_entity_poly.type
_entity_poly.pdbx_seq_one_letter_code
_entity_poly.pdbx_strand_id
1 'polypeptide(L)'
;MGDRGLSGTLEVRFDFPIEKFYIKTLQPYVFYDAGVIWNIIGNDTTPKRASGTSTGFGARFTMTKSISGNVMLAQPLTRKVATEELIGDGTNTRGYFSIVANLD
;
A
#
# COMPACT_ATOMS: atom_id res chain seq x y z
N MET A 1 -16.23 -10.93 5.45
CA MET A 1 -14.98 -11.72 5.51
C MET A 1 -13.97 -10.93 6.30
N GLY A 2 -13.52 -11.44 7.44
CA GLY A 2 -12.57 -10.82 8.35
C GLY A 2 -13.24 -10.16 9.55
N ASP A 3 -13.81 -10.96 10.44
CA ASP A 3 -14.43 -10.46 11.69
C ASP A 3 -13.37 -9.96 12.68
N ARG A 4 -12.15 -10.50 12.58
CA ARG A 4 -10.98 -10.06 13.31
C ARG A 4 -9.79 -10.02 12.37
N GLY A 5 -8.86 -9.09 12.61
CA GLY A 5 -7.67 -8.98 11.80
C GLY A 5 -6.51 -8.35 12.57
N LEU A 6 -5.31 -8.65 12.10
CA LEU A 6 -4.06 -8.04 12.54
C LEU A 6 -3.25 -7.71 11.29
N SER A 7 -2.70 -6.50 11.24
CA SER A 7 -1.80 -6.07 10.17
C SER A 7 -0.63 -5.29 10.73
N GLY A 8 0.52 -5.42 10.07
CA GLY A 8 1.72 -4.65 10.37
C GLY A 8 2.45 -4.28 9.08
N THR A 9 3.20 -3.18 9.15
CA THR A 9 3.99 -2.66 8.05
C THR A 9 5.34 -2.21 8.57
N LEU A 10 6.40 -2.57 7.86
CA LEU A 10 7.73 -2.03 8.03
C LEU A 10 7.99 -1.08 6.86
N GLU A 11 8.38 0.16 7.15
CA GLU A 11 8.71 1.18 6.16
C GLU A 11 10.11 1.74 6.43
N VAL A 12 10.93 1.80 5.40
CA VAL A 12 12.19 2.53 5.39
C VAL A 12 12.02 3.72 4.46
N ARG A 13 12.29 4.93 4.96
CA ARG A 13 12.10 6.18 4.23
C ARG A 13 13.28 7.12 4.42
N PHE A 14 13.54 7.93 3.41
CA PHE A 14 14.61 8.93 3.42
C PHE A 14 14.03 10.31 3.14
N ASP A 15 14.41 11.32 3.92
CA ASP A 15 13.89 12.68 3.77
C ASP A 15 14.90 13.55 2.99
N PHE A 16 14.51 14.00 1.79
CA PHE A 16 15.31 14.90 0.96
C PHE A 16 14.64 16.28 0.85
N PRO A 17 15.18 17.31 1.54
CA PRO A 17 14.81 18.69 1.25
C PRO A 17 15.44 19.11 -0.08
N ILE A 18 14.61 19.36 -1.10
CA ILE A 18 15.09 19.78 -2.42
C ILE A 18 15.06 21.31 -2.53
N GLU A 19 14.06 21.95 -1.90
CA GLU A 19 13.86 23.42 -1.85
C GLU A 19 13.89 24.14 -3.23
N LYS A 20 13.74 23.41 -4.35
CA LYS A 20 13.72 23.98 -5.70
C LYS A 20 12.30 24.28 -6.17
N PHE A 21 12.21 25.25 -7.08
CA PHE A 21 11.04 25.91 -7.68
C PHE A 21 9.65 25.25 -7.45
N TYR A 22 9.45 23.98 -7.82
CA TYR A 22 8.15 23.31 -7.76
C TYR A 22 8.08 22.10 -6.82
N ILE A 23 9.18 21.70 -6.17
CA ILE A 23 9.21 20.58 -5.23
C ILE A 23 10.03 20.99 -4.01
N LYS A 24 9.36 21.10 -2.87
CA LYS A 24 9.95 21.44 -1.58
C LYS A 24 10.65 20.24 -0.96
N THR A 25 9.98 19.09 -0.94
CA THR A 25 10.49 17.86 -0.33
C THR A 25 10.19 16.66 -1.20
N LEU A 26 11.10 15.68 -1.13
CA LEU A 26 10.93 14.36 -1.71
C LEU A 26 11.30 13.32 -0.65
N GLN A 27 10.44 12.32 -0.47
CA GLN A 27 10.61 11.27 0.51
C GLN A 27 10.37 9.91 -0.14
N PRO A 28 11.40 9.33 -0.80
CA PRO A 28 11.32 7.96 -1.28
C PRO A 28 11.25 6.99 -0.10
N TYR A 29 10.49 5.92 -0.28
CA TYR A 29 10.32 4.88 0.71
C TYR A 29 10.18 3.50 0.06
N VAL A 30 10.54 2.48 0.83
CA VAL A 30 10.25 1.08 0.55
C VAL A 30 9.48 0.51 1.74
N PHE A 31 8.57 -0.41 1.47
CA PHE A 31 7.76 -1.00 2.52
C PHE A 31 7.56 -2.49 2.31
N TYR A 32 7.33 -3.17 3.43
CA TYR A 32 6.87 -4.55 3.49
C TYR A 32 5.68 -4.60 4.44
N ASP A 33 4.55 -5.13 3.98
CA ASP A 33 3.37 -5.30 4.80
C ASP A 33 2.96 -6.77 4.94
N ALA A 34 2.31 -7.07 6.06
CA ALA A 34 1.79 -8.37 6.38
C ALA A 34 0.47 -8.22 7.14
N GLY A 35 -0.54 -8.96 6.73
CA GLY A 35 -1.86 -8.96 7.33
C GLY A 35 -2.44 -10.36 7.41
N VAL A 36 -3.24 -10.59 8.44
CA VAL A 36 -4.00 -11.81 8.64
C VAL A 36 -5.39 -11.46 9.14
N ILE A 37 -6.39 -12.14 8.61
CA ILE A 37 -7.78 -12.05 9.01
C ILE A 37 -8.28 -13.41 9.45
N TRP A 38 -9.21 -13.41 10.40
CA TRP A 38 -9.90 -14.59 10.90
C TRP A 38 -11.40 -14.36 10.78
N ASN A 39 -12.11 -15.39 10.33
CA ASN A 39 -13.58 -15.45 10.34
C ASN A 39 -14.02 -16.25 11.55
N ILE A 40 -14.92 -15.69 12.37
CA ILE A 40 -15.44 -16.36 13.58
C ILE A 40 -16.33 -17.53 13.17
N ILE A 41 -17.08 -17.38 12.08
CA ILE A 41 -17.85 -18.45 11.45
C ILE A 41 -17.21 -18.78 10.10
N GLY A 42 -16.61 -19.97 10.00
CA GLY A 42 -16.17 -20.52 8.72
C GLY A 42 -17.27 -21.39 8.12
N ASN A 43 -17.52 -21.26 6.83
CA ASN A 43 -18.33 -22.17 6.03
C ASN A 43 -17.46 -22.74 4.89
N ASP A 44 -17.95 -23.74 4.15
CA ASP A 44 -17.19 -24.40 3.08
C ASP A 44 -16.74 -23.43 1.96
N THR A 45 -17.36 -22.25 1.86
CA THR A 45 -17.03 -21.20 0.89
C THR A 45 -16.07 -20.13 1.43
N THR A 46 -15.78 -20.12 2.74
CA THR A 46 -15.00 -19.06 3.39
C THR A 46 -13.92 -19.63 4.31
N PRO A 47 -12.62 -19.44 4.00
CA PRO A 47 -11.57 -19.93 4.87
C PRO A 47 -11.61 -19.26 6.25
N LYS A 48 -11.45 -20.05 7.33
CA LYS A 48 -11.43 -19.56 8.72
C LYS A 48 -10.30 -18.55 8.99
N ARG A 49 -9.21 -18.64 8.23
CA ARG A 49 -8.04 -17.75 8.31
C ARG A 49 -7.54 -17.45 6.92
N ALA A 50 -7.22 -16.19 6.64
CA ALA A 50 -6.54 -15.77 5.42
C ALA A 50 -5.43 -14.79 5.77
N SER A 51 -4.27 -14.91 5.14
CA SER A 51 -3.15 -13.98 5.31
C SER A 51 -2.69 -13.45 3.95
N GLY A 52 -2.02 -12.32 3.97
CA GLY A 52 -1.38 -11.75 2.81
C GLY A 52 -0.23 -10.85 3.22
N THR A 53 0.74 -10.77 2.33
CA THR A 53 1.91 -9.90 2.45
C THR A 53 2.12 -9.24 1.11
N SER A 54 2.67 -8.04 1.13
CA SER A 54 3.08 -7.31 -0.05
C SER A 54 4.35 -6.52 0.23
N THR A 55 5.02 -6.13 -0.83
CA THR A 55 6.18 -5.26 -0.79
C THR A 55 6.02 -4.18 -1.84
N GLY A 56 6.70 -3.07 -1.67
CA GLY A 56 6.65 -2.01 -2.65
C GLY A 56 7.58 -0.87 -2.36
N PHE A 57 7.51 0.11 -3.24
CA PHE A 57 8.26 1.34 -3.11
C PHE A 57 7.44 2.50 -3.63
N GLY A 58 7.75 3.68 -3.14
CA GLY A 58 7.06 4.90 -3.54
C GLY A 58 7.86 6.14 -3.22
N ALA A 59 7.28 7.28 -3.55
CA ALA A 59 7.82 8.57 -3.23
C ALA A 59 6.68 9.52 -2.84
N ARG A 60 6.83 10.11 -1.66
CA ARG A 60 6.00 11.23 -1.22
C ARG A 60 6.68 12.53 -1.63
N PHE A 61 5.91 13.49 -2.11
CA PHE A 61 6.44 14.78 -2.52
C PHE A 61 5.53 15.91 -2.06
N THR A 62 6.14 17.07 -1.79
CA THR A 62 5.42 18.31 -1.51
C THR A 62 5.82 19.33 -2.56
N MET A 63 4.87 19.76 -3.39
CA MET A 63 5.14 20.72 -4.47
C MET A 63 5.13 22.17 -3.96
N THR A 64 4.06 22.53 -3.24
CA THR A 64 3.88 23.84 -2.62
C THR A 64 3.45 23.65 -1.18
N LYS A 65 3.28 24.74 -0.40
CA LYS A 65 2.72 24.64 0.96
C LYS A 65 1.34 23.96 1.00
N SER A 66 0.62 24.04 -0.12
CA SER A 66 -0.77 23.59 -0.24
C SER A 66 -0.90 22.25 -0.96
N ILE A 67 0.05 21.87 -1.81
CA ILE A 67 -0.04 20.67 -2.67
C ILE A 67 0.99 19.63 -2.26
N SER A 68 0.52 18.45 -1.89
CA SER A 68 1.34 17.26 -1.63
C SER A 68 0.79 16.05 -2.37
N GLY A 69 1.61 15.03 -2.52
CA GLY A 69 1.22 13.81 -3.20
C GLY A 69 2.07 12.62 -2.84
N ASN A 70 1.59 11.46 -3.28
CA ASN A 70 2.28 10.19 -3.17
C ASN A 70 2.11 9.41 -4.46
N VAL A 71 3.16 8.72 -4.88
CA VAL A 71 3.10 7.70 -5.93
C VAL A 71 3.77 6.44 -5.41
N MET A 72 3.17 5.28 -5.63
CA MET A 72 3.74 4.02 -5.17
C MET A 72 3.38 2.85 -6.08
N LEU A 73 4.26 1.86 -6.10
CA LEU A 73 4.07 0.56 -6.70
C LEU A 73 4.08 -0.48 -5.59
N ALA A 74 3.08 -1.36 -5.57
CA ALA A 74 2.95 -2.45 -4.62
C ALA A 74 2.83 -3.78 -5.36
N GLN A 75 3.54 -4.80 -4.88
CA GLN A 75 3.50 -6.16 -5.39
C GLN A 75 3.02 -7.11 -4.28
N PRO A 76 1.85 -7.74 -4.44
CA PRO A 76 1.42 -8.83 -3.56
C PRO A 76 2.40 -10.00 -3.62
N LEU A 77 2.80 -10.54 -2.47
CA LEU A 77 3.80 -11.62 -2.37
C LEU A 77 3.20 -12.98 -2.02
N THR A 78 2.22 -13.03 -1.10
CA THR A 78 1.70 -14.32 -0.58
C THR A 78 0.22 -14.54 -0.81
N ARG A 79 -0.58 -13.48 -1.04
CA ARG A 79 -2.01 -13.62 -1.28
C ARG A 79 -2.32 -13.40 -2.75
N LYS A 80 -2.71 -14.48 -3.42
CA LYS A 80 -3.47 -14.40 -4.65
C LYS A 80 -4.75 -13.63 -4.38
N VAL A 81 -4.94 -12.50 -5.05
CA VAL A 81 -6.21 -11.78 -4.98
C VAL A 81 -7.28 -12.69 -5.58
N ALA A 82 -8.18 -13.23 -4.75
CA ALA A 82 -9.19 -14.21 -5.17
C ALA A 82 -10.06 -13.71 -6.34
N THR A 83 -10.25 -12.40 -6.46
CA THR A 83 -10.98 -11.76 -7.57
C THR A 83 -10.20 -11.77 -8.90
N GLU A 84 -8.88 -11.91 -8.84
CA GLU A 84 -7.96 -11.80 -9.98
C GLU A 84 -7.40 -13.17 -10.40
N GLU A 85 -7.64 -14.22 -9.61
CA GLU A 85 -7.39 -15.62 -10.01
C GLU A 85 -8.24 -16.03 -11.22
N LEU A 86 -9.26 -15.24 -11.59
CA LEU A 86 -10.04 -15.38 -12.81
C LEU A 86 -9.32 -14.85 -14.07
N ILE A 87 -8.27 -14.04 -13.94
CA ILE A 87 -7.60 -13.33 -15.06
C ILE A 87 -6.05 -13.46 -15.00
N GLY A 88 -5.46 -13.95 -13.89
CA GLY A 88 -4.01 -14.16 -13.73
C GLY A 88 -3.63 -14.81 -12.40
N ASP A 89 -2.35 -14.75 -11.99
CA ASP A 89 -1.88 -15.36 -10.72
C ASP A 89 -2.22 -14.55 -9.45
N GLY A 90 -2.84 -13.38 -9.61
CA GLY A 90 -3.24 -12.49 -8.51
C GLY A 90 -2.07 -11.80 -7.79
N THR A 91 -0.86 -11.80 -8.38
CA THR A 91 0.37 -11.14 -7.87
C THR A 91 0.79 -9.92 -8.69
N ASN A 92 -0.07 -9.46 -9.59
CA ASN A 92 0.21 -8.32 -10.46
C ASN A 92 0.60 -7.07 -9.65
N THR A 93 1.64 -6.40 -10.10
CA THR A 93 2.07 -5.11 -9.55
C THR A 93 0.97 -4.07 -9.73
N ARG A 94 0.68 -3.34 -8.67
CA ARG A 94 -0.36 -2.31 -8.61
C ARG A 94 0.27 -0.95 -8.39
N GLY A 95 -0.11 0.02 -9.22
CA GLY A 95 0.25 1.41 -9.04
C GLY A 95 -0.83 2.18 -8.31
N TYR A 96 -0.44 3.00 -7.35
CA TYR A 96 -1.30 3.91 -6.62
C TYR A 96 -0.72 5.30 -6.66
N PHE A 97 -1.60 6.29 -6.71
CA PHE A 97 -1.22 7.69 -6.55
C PHE A 97 -2.27 8.42 -5.72
N SER A 98 -1.84 9.46 -5.01
CA SER A 98 -2.71 10.40 -4.34
C SER A 98 -2.15 11.81 -4.49
N ILE A 99 -3.07 12.77 -4.58
CA ILE A 99 -2.76 14.20 -4.62
C ILE A 99 -3.72 14.86 -3.62
N VAL A 100 -3.17 15.72 -2.77
CA VAL A 100 -3.92 16.46 -1.76
C VAL A 100 -3.62 17.94 -1.94
N ALA A 101 -4.67 18.76 -1.96
CA ALA A 101 -4.59 20.20 -1.96
C ALA A 101 -5.31 20.73 -0.72
N ASN A 102 -4.60 21.51 0.10
CA ASN A 102 -5.17 22.22 1.24
C ASN A 102 -5.34 23.70 0.87
N LEU A 103 -6.56 24.22 0.92
CA LEU A 103 -6.81 25.65 0.94
C LEU A 103 -6.81 26.11 2.40
N ASP A 104 -5.94 27.06 2.72
CA ASP A 104 -6.02 27.85 3.95
C ASP A 104 -7.19 28.83 3.89
#